data_AF-A0A8E0IS18-F1
#
_entry.id   AF-A0A8E0IS18-F1
#
_cell.length_a   1.000
_cell.length_b   1.000
_cell.length_c   1.000
_cell.angle_alpha   90.00
_cell.angle_beta   90.00
_cell.angle_gamma   90.00
#
_symmetry.space_group_name_H-M   'P 1'
#
loop_
_entity.id
_entity.type
_entity.pdbx_description
1 polymer ?
#
loop_
_entity_poly.entity_id
_entity_poly.type
_entity_poly.pdbx_seq_one_letter_code
_entity_poly.pdbx_strand_id
1 'polypeptide(L)' 'MFVMSLLPGERVDVLASRNIKIIQSSAVFSFSLDAVLLANFAQVKRHSRVVDLAAGNGAVGLFLARHT' A
#
# COMPACT_ATOMS: atom_id res chain seq x y z
N MET A 1 -7.25 4.17 -21.85
CA MET A 1 -6.05 3.53 -21.27
C MET A 1 -5.30 4.62 -20.51
N PHE A 2 -5.27 4.58 -19.17
CA PHE A 2 -4.52 5.57 -18.38
C PHE A 2 -3.03 5.26 -18.51
N VAL A 3 -2.25 6.19 -19.06
CA VAL A 3 -0.78 6.12 -19.04
C VAL A 3 -0.33 6.83 -17.78
N MET A 4 0.23 6.07 -16.83
CA MET A 4 0.72 6.60 -15.56
C MET A 4 2.20 6.94 -15.75
N SER A 5 2.54 8.23 -15.69
CA SER A 5 3.92 8.71 -15.78
C SER A 5 4.60 8.57 -14.42
N LEU A 6 5.78 7.96 -14.38
CA LEU A 6 6.60 7.83 -13.18
C LEU A 6 7.65 8.93 -13.11
N LEU A 7 7.94 9.41 -11.90
CA LEU A 7 9.06 10.32 -11.65
C LEU A 7 10.39 9.55 -11.68
N PRO A 8 11.54 10.24 -11.89
CA PRO A 8 12.85 9.60 -11.84
C PRO A 8 13.07 8.85 -10.51
N GLY A 9 13.46 7.58 -10.60
CA GLY A 9 13.70 6.71 -9.43
C GLY A 9 12.44 6.07 -8.83
N GLU A 10 11.25 6.34 -9.37
CA GLU A 10 10.03 5.61 -9.04
C GLU A 10 9.93 4.32 -9.86
N ARG A 11 9.28 3.32 -9.26
CA ARG A 11 8.89 2.06 -9.90
C ARG A 11 7.50 1.66 -9.45
N VAL A 12 6.86 0.81 -10.22
CA VAL A 12 5.59 0.18 -9.86
C VAL A 12 5.86 -1.25 -9.44
N ASP A 13 5.60 -1.55 -8.17
CA ASP A 13 5.63 -2.91 -7.65
C ASP A 13 4.21 -3.47 -7.60
N VAL A 14 4.07 -4.77 -7.87
CA VAL A 14 2.78 -5.48 -7.78
C VAL A 14 2.74 -6.22 -6.45
N LEU A 15 1.76 -5.88 -5.62
CA LEU A 15 1.54 -6.58 -4.36
C LEU A 15 0.91 -7.95 -4.66
N ALA A 16 1.65 -9.02 -4.33
CA ALA A 16 1.26 -10.38 -4.59
C ALA A 16 -0.04 -10.72 -3.84
N SER A 17 -1.16 -10.66 -4.56
CA SER A 17 -2.45 -11.31 -4.27
C SER A 17 -3.61 -10.78 -5.11
N ARG A 18 -3.58 -9.54 -5.64
CA ARG A 18 -4.78 -8.92 -6.27
C ARG A 18 -4.55 -7.89 -7.38
N ASN A 19 -3.43 -7.93 -8.13
CA ASN A 19 -3.12 -6.88 -9.14
C ASN A 19 -3.11 -5.44 -8.56
N ILE A 20 -2.91 -5.30 -7.24
CA ILE A 20 -2.72 -3.98 -6.62
C ILE A 20 -1.31 -3.53 -6.99
N LYS A 21 -1.23 -2.33 -7.56
CA LYS A 21 0.01 -1.68 -7.97
C LYS A 21 0.30 -0.56 -7.00
N ILE A 22 1.54 -0.49 -6.53
CA ILE A 22 2.01 0.57 -5.64
C ILE A 22 3.23 1.25 -6.27
N ILE A 23 3.25 2.58 -6.24
CA ILE A 23 4.42 3.35 -6.65
C ILE A 23 5.39 3.42 -5.46
N GLN A 24 6.65 3.15 -5.73
CA GLN A 24 7.72 3.15 -4.74
C GLN A 24 8.97 3.83 -5.29
N SER A 25 9.77 4.38 -4.39
CA SER A 25 11.11 4.87 -4.71
C SER A 25 12.10 4.32 -3.69
N SER A 26 13.17 3.66 -4.14
CA SER A 26 14.23 3.20 -3.23
C SER A 26 15.00 4.37 -2.60
N ALA A 27 14.97 5.55 -3.22
CA ALA A 27 15.65 6.75 -2.72
C ALA A 27 14.84 7.51 -1.67
N VAL A 28 13.50 7.41 -1.70
CA VAL A 28 12.61 8.16 -0.79
C VAL A 28 11.93 7.24 0.21
N PHE A 29 11.25 6.20 -0.26
CA PHE A 29 10.51 5.27 0.59
C PHE A 29 10.11 3.98 -0.14
N SER A 30 10.38 2.84 0.49
CA SER A 30 9.84 1.54 0.08
C SER A 30 9.20 0.86 1.27
N PHE A 31 8.02 0.24 1.08
CA PHE A 31 7.33 -0.40 2.19
C PHE A 31 8.17 -1.57 2.73
N SER A 32 8.17 -1.74 4.05
CA SER A 32 8.85 -2.82 4.74
C SER A 32 7.89 -3.99 5.01
N LEU A 33 8.45 -5.12 5.46
CA LEU A 33 7.65 -6.24 5.93
C LEU A 33 6.70 -5.81 7.08
N ASP A 34 7.10 -4.85 7.91
CA ASP A 34 6.28 -4.36 9.03
C ASP A 34 4.94 -3.78 8.58
N ALA A 35 4.90 -3.10 7.43
CA ALA A 35 3.65 -2.58 6.86
C ALA A 35 2.67 -3.72 6.48
N VAL A 36 3.22 -4.84 5.98
CA VAL A 36 2.45 -6.05 5.65
C VAL A 36 1.91 -6.70 6.93
N LEU A 37 2.77 -6.83 7.94
CA LEU A 37 2.42 -7.45 9.22
C LEU A 37 1.40 -6.61 9.98
N LEU A 38 1.54 -5.28 10.01
CA LEU A 38 0.60 -4.36 10.66
C LEU A 38 -0.78 -4.43 10.03
N ALA A 39 -0.85 -4.45 8.69
CA ALA A 39 -2.13 -4.58 7.97
C ALA A 39 -2.81 -5.94 8.21
N ASN A 40 -2.05 -6.99 8.49
CA ASN A 40 -2.58 -8.32 8.84
C ASN A 40 -2.93 -8.45 10.33
N PHE A 41 -2.27 -7.66 11.19
CA PHE A 41 -2.54 -7.60 12.62
C PHE A 41 -3.81 -6.80 12.95
N ALA A 42 -4.08 -5.73 12.19
CA ALA A 42 -5.24 -4.88 12.41
C ALA A 42 -6.56 -5.63 12.21
N GLN A 43 -7.36 -5.71 13.28
CA GLN A 43 -8.71 -6.30 13.23
C GLN A 43 -9.73 -5.22 12.87
N VAL A 44 -10.18 -5.23 11.62
CA VAL A 44 -11.21 -4.30 11.12
C VAL A 44 -12.50 -5.06 10.82
N LYS A 45 -13.65 -4.42 11.09
CA LYS A 45 -14.96 -4.97 10.74
C LYS A 45 -15.33 -4.52 9.33
N ARG A 46 -16.04 -5.39 8.59
CA ARG A 46 -16.61 -5.02 7.29
C ARG A 46 -17.47 -3.77 7.43
N HIS A 47 -17.33 -2.81 6.52
CA HIS A 47 -18.04 -1.51 6.53
C HIS A 47 -17.67 -0.55 7.67
N SER A 48 -16.58 -0.79 8.39
CA SER A 48 -16.06 0.21 9.35
C SER A 48 -15.35 1.36 8.62
N ARG A 49 -15.32 2.55 9.25
CA ARG A 49 -14.47 3.66 8.78
C ARG A 49 -13.09 3.49 9.41
N VAL A 50 -12.06 3.45 8.58
CA VAL A 50 -10.67 3.22 8.99
C VAL A 50 -9.81 4.37 8.49
N VAL A 51 -8.80 4.74 9.27
CA VAL A 51 -7.80 5.75 8.90
C VAL A 51 -6.40 5.18 9.11
N ASP A 52 -5.53 5.37 8.12
CA ASP A 52 -4.11 5.02 8.17
C ASP A 52 -3.33 6.30 8.50
N LEU A 53 -2.89 6.43 9.75
CA LEU A 53 -2.12 7.59 10.20
C LEU A 53 -0.64 7.38 9.88
N ALA A 54 -0.01 8.39 9.27
CA ALA A 54 1.34 8.28 8.71
C ALA A 54 1.46 7.25 7.56
N ALA A 55 0.48 7.26 6.66
CA ALA A 55 0.34 6.29 5.57
C ALA A 55 1.55 6.18 4.61
N GLY A 56 2.42 7.21 4.52
CA GLY A 56 3.53 7.22 3.57
C GLY A 56 3.04 7.06 2.13
N ASN A 57 3.50 6.03 1.43
CA ASN A 57 3.01 5.68 0.09
C ASN A 57 1.70 4.86 0.09
N GLY A 58 1.06 4.69 1.25
CA GLY A 58 -0.23 4.03 1.42
C GLY A 58 -0.17 2.51 1.57
N ALA A 59 1.01 1.92 1.83
CA ALA A 59 1.17 0.46 1.86
C ALA A 59 0.25 -0.23 2.87
N VAL A 60 0.16 0.26 4.12
CA VAL A 60 -0.67 -0.35 5.17
C VAL A 60 -2.14 -0.29 4.77
N GLY A 61 -2.65 0.88 4.38
CA GLY A 61 -4.02 1.03 3.87
C GLY A 61 -4.34 0.14 2.66
N LEU A 62 -3.45 0.06 1.67
CA LEU A 62 -3.62 -0.79 0.49
C LEU A 62 -3.67 -2.27 0.86
N PHE A 63 -2.84 -2.72 1.80
CA PHE A 63 -2.90 -4.08 2.32
C PHE A 63 -4.16 -4.31 3.16
N LEU A 64 -4.60 -3.33 3.94
CA LEU A 64 -5.75 -3.43 4.84
C LEU A 64 -7.09 -3.41 4.10
N ALA A 65 -7.17 -2.78 2.93
CA ALA A 65 -8.37 -2.71 2.09
C ALA A 65 -8.96 -4.09 1.74
N ARG A 66 -8.21 -5.18 1.90
CA ARG A 66 -8.71 -6.55 1.76
C ARG A 66 -9.70 -6.98 2.87
N HIS A 67 -9.71 -6.27 3.99
CA HIS A 67 -10.41 -6.64 5.23
C HIS A 67 -11.64 -5.75 5.53
N THR A 68 -11.87 -4.68 4.76
CA THR A 68 -12.95 -3.70 4.99
C THR A 68 -14.15 -3.89 4.06
#